data_AF-A0A9D5EJM5-F1
#
_entry.id   AF-A0A9D5EJM5-F1
#
_cell.length_a   1.000
_cell.length_b   1.000
_cell.length_c   1.000
_cell.angle_alpha   90.00
_cell.angle_beta   90.00
_cell.angle_gamma   90.00
#
_symmetry.space_group_name_H-M   'P 1'
#
loop_
_entity.id
_entity.type
_entity.pdbx_description
1 polymer ?
#
loop_
_entity_poly.entity_id
_entity_poly.type
_entity_poly.pdbx_seq_one_letter_code
_entity_poly.pdbx_strand_id
1 'polypeptide(L)'
;MKGNVFGRVTVEVLPRLRPDLSVDDARAASKEERLPALTSTEDINLSPLPGKRYFSASREWSEEFIYFVMVDRFHDDAARTPVSGGDRSAGVATHDDFYGGTLKGVTEHLDYIAGLGCTSIWLSPVFESNAGAYHGYNINNYLDIDPHFGTMKDLKDLVAAAHQRDMRVILDVVLNHSGDNWSYPDNFRYAYAQDEQFAFGSWRRSDRPIPTELRNPAFYHRRGEISSGDGFDASPEAQHGDIFGLKNYVSDDDEAASELIEVLIRTHCYWIREADVDGFRIDAAKHMGALACARFASAVREYAYSLGKRGFFLFGEVASPEDDVIDRYIDQY
;
A
#
# COMPACT_ATOMS: atom_id res chain seq x y z
N MET A 1 -17.77 59.12 32.32
CA MET A 1 -18.73 58.06 31.95
C MET A 1 -18.61 57.78 30.47
N LYS A 2 -18.03 56.63 30.12
CA LYS A 2 -18.26 55.84 28.89
C LYS A 2 -17.52 54.51 29.11
N GLY A 3 -18.29 53.42 29.12
CA GLY A 3 -17.86 52.09 29.55
C GLY A 3 -17.19 51.29 28.45
N ASN A 4 -16.27 50.42 28.86
CA ASN A 4 -15.75 49.31 28.06
C ASN A 4 -16.54 48.05 28.44
N VAL A 5 -17.19 47.44 27.46
CA VAL A 5 -17.83 46.13 27.57
C VAL A 5 -16.82 45.12 26.99
N PHE A 6 -16.11 44.40 27.86
CA PHE A 6 -15.41 43.19 27.47
C PHE A 6 -16.37 42.00 27.61
N GLY A 7 -16.79 41.44 26.47
CA GLY A 7 -17.52 40.18 26.42
C GLY A 7 -16.61 39.02 26.82
N ARG A 8 -17.01 38.26 27.84
CA ARG A 8 -16.43 36.95 28.16
C ARG A 8 -16.81 35.97 27.05
N VAL A 9 -15.82 35.40 26.37
CA VAL A 9 -16.00 34.16 25.59
C VAL A 9 -15.65 33.00 26.52
N THR A 10 -16.67 32.26 26.94
CA THR A 10 -16.52 30.95 27.59
C THR A 10 -16.11 29.94 26.52
N VAL A 11 -14.91 29.37 26.64
CA VAL A 11 -14.48 28.21 25.87
C VAL A 11 -15.05 26.98 26.57
N GLU A 12 -16.00 26.29 25.93
CA GLU A 12 -16.43 24.95 26.34
C GLU A 12 -15.26 24.00 26.15
N VAL A 13 -14.79 23.43 27.26
CA VAL A 13 -13.81 22.34 27.26
C VAL A 13 -14.56 21.07 26.87
N LEU A 14 -14.37 20.60 25.62
CA LEU A 14 -14.82 19.27 25.22
C LEU A 14 -14.09 18.21 26.06
N PRO A 15 -14.79 17.15 26.51
CA PRO A 15 -14.20 16.15 27.39
C PRO A 15 -13.10 15.36 26.66
N ARG A 16 -12.04 15.03 27.40
CA ARG A 16 -10.91 14.20 26.93
C ARG A 16 -11.45 12.88 26.34
N LEU A 17 -11.11 12.59 25.09
CA LEU A 17 -11.31 11.27 24.49
C LEU A 17 -10.47 10.24 25.27
N ARG A 18 -11.09 9.10 25.60
CA ARG A 18 -10.45 8.00 26.32
C ARG A 18 -9.54 7.19 25.36
N PRO A 19 -8.46 6.57 25.86
CA PRO A 19 -7.51 5.80 25.05
C PRO A 19 -7.96 4.34 24.81
N ASP A 20 -9.22 4.13 24.44
CA ASP A 20 -9.79 2.79 24.22
C ASP A 20 -11.01 2.85 23.28
N LEU A 21 -10.78 3.14 22.00
CA LEU A 21 -11.73 2.77 20.96
C LEU A 21 -11.19 1.54 20.25
N SER A 22 -11.93 0.44 20.32
CA SER A 22 -11.65 -0.73 19.51
C SER A 22 -11.85 -0.35 18.03
N VAL A 23 -11.18 -1.05 17.12
CA VAL A 23 -11.34 -0.86 15.65
C VAL A 23 -12.81 -0.94 15.23
N ASP A 24 -13.64 -1.65 15.99
CA ASP A 24 -15.08 -1.75 15.75
C ASP A 24 -15.87 -0.48 16.12
N ASP A 25 -15.38 0.34 17.05
CA ASP A 25 -16.03 1.60 17.44
C ASP A 25 -15.76 2.73 16.44
N ALA A 26 -14.59 2.72 15.78
CA ALA A 26 -14.27 3.64 14.68
C ALA A 26 -15.20 3.43 13.46
N ARG A 27 -15.73 2.21 13.27
CA ARG A 27 -16.62 1.86 12.14
C ARG A 27 -18.01 2.51 12.23
N ALA A 28 -18.47 2.88 13.44
CA ALA A 28 -19.84 3.30 13.70
C ALA A 28 -20.15 4.79 13.45
N ALA A 29 -19.14 5.65 13.23
CA ALA A 29 -19.31 7.10 13.30
C ALA A 29 -19.65 7.84 11.98
N SER A 30 -19.74 7.16 10.83
CA SER A 30 -20.13 7.80 9.55
C SER A 30 -21.28 7.05 8.86
N LYS A 31 -22.48 7.64 8.93
CA LYS A 31 -23.65 7.26 8.11
C LYS A 31 -23.65 8.04 6.78
N GLU A 32 -22.54 7.97 6.05
CA GLU A 32 -22.65 8.07 4.59
C GLU A 32 -23.07 6.69 4.08
N GLU A 33 -23.96 6.67 3.12
CA GLU A 33 -24.47 5.46 2.45
C GLU A 33 -23.30 4.79 1.72
N ARG A 34 -22.50 4.02 2.48
CA ARG A 34 -21.34 3.30 1.99
C ARG A 34 -21.85 2.28 0.99
N LEU A 35 -21.41 2.43 -0.26
CA LEU A 35 -21.41 1.32 -1.21
C LEU A 35 -20.84 0.08 -0.49
N PRO A 36 -21.41 -1.11 -0.69
CA PRO A 36 -20.92 -2.31 -0.03
C PRO A 36 -19.41 -2.46 -0.31
N ALA A 37 -18.64 -2.76 0.74
CA ALA A 37 -17.20 -2.97 0.60
C ALA A 37 -16.96 -4.08 -0.43
N LEU A 38 -16.13 -3.81 -1.44
CA LEU A 38 -15.81 -4.79 -2.47
C LEU A 38 -15.10 -5.97 -1.83
N THR A 39 -15.53 -7.19 -2.17
CA THR A 39 -14.91 -8.42 -1.65
C THR A 39 -14.28 -9.27 -2.73
N SER A 40 -14.68 -9.09 -3.99
CA SER A 40 -14.21 -9.85 -5.13
C SER A 40 -13.76 -8.92 -6.26
N THR A 41 -12.86 -9.41 -7.11
CA THR A 41 -12.51 -8.73 -8.36
C THR A 41 -13.65 -8.75 -9.39
N GLU A 42 -14.62 -9.64 -9.26
CA GLU A 42 -15.83 -9.67 -10.09
C GLU A 42 -16.69 -8.42 -9.89
N ASP A 43 -16.65 -7.84 -8.68
CA ASP A 43 -17.37 -6.62 -8.33
C ASP A 43 -16.70 -5.34 -8.90
N ILE A 44 -15.47 -5.46 -9.43
CA ILE A 44 -14.71 -4.32 -9.97
C ILE A 44 -15.18 -3.99 -11.38
N ASN A 45 -15.78 -2.80 -11.53
CA ASN A 45 -16.05 -2.19 -12.82
C ASN A 45 -14.91 -1.25 -13.23
N LEU A 46 -14.12 -1.65 -14.23
CA LEU A 46 -13.00 -0.87 -14.76
C LEU A 46 -13.40 0.17 -15.83
N SER A 47 -14.69 0.35 -16.11
CA SER A 47 -15.14 1.42 -17.00
C SER A 47 -14.80 2.78 -16.39
N PRO A 48 -14.37 3.78 -17.20
CA PRO A 48 -14.08 5.12 -16.70
C PRO A 48 -15.24 5.71 -15.89
N LEU A 49 -14.94 6.41 -14.78
CA LEU A 49 -15.97 7.09 -14.01
C LEU A 49 -16.69 8.14 -14.88
N PRO A 50 -18.03 8.15 -14.94
CA PRO A 50 -18.77 9.09 -15.79
C PRO A 50 -18.39 10.55 -15.52
N GLY A 51 -17.97 11.27 -16.57
CA GLY A 51 -17.60 12.68 -16.49
C GLY A 51 -16.26 12.96 -15.80
N LYS A 52 -15.56 11.95 -15.28
CA LYS A 52 -14.22 12.13 -14.70
C LYS A 52 -13.21 12.37 -15.81
N ARG A 53 -12.45 13.44 -15.68
CA ARG A 53 -11.19 13.65 -16.40
C ARG A 53 -10.06 13.23 -15.48
N TYR A 54 -9.35 12.18 -15.88
CA TYR A 54 -8.19 11.70 -15.15
C TYR A 54 -7.01 12.66 -15.33
N PHE A 55 -6.23 12.82 -14.27
CA PHE A 55 -5.04 13.66 -14.31
C PHE A 55 -3.97 13.05 -15.23
N SER A 56 -3.29 13.91 -15.98
CA SER A 56 -2.12 13.54 -16.77
C SER A 56 -1.19 14.72 -16.78
N ALA A 57 -0.08 14.62 -16.04
CA ALA A 57 0.98 15.62 -16.09
C ALA A 57 1.65 15.62 -17.48
N SER A 58 2.05 16.80 -17.94
CA SER A 58 2.74 16.98 -19.24
C SER A 58 4.25 16.73 -19.17
N ARG A 59 4.82 16.70 -17.95
CA ARG A 59 6.25 16.47 -17.73
C ARG A 59 6.64 15.02 -17.94
N GLU A 60 7.87 14.78 -18.36
CA GLU A 60 8.45 13.45 -18.45
C GLU A 60 8.91 12.94 -17.08
N TRP A 61 9.01 11.63 -16.92
CA TRP A 61 9.42 11.03 -15.63
C TRP A 61 10.82 11.44 -15.18
N SER A 62 11.74 11.71 -16.11
CA SER A 62 13.08 12.22 -15.79
C SER A 62 13.08 13.62 -15.18
N GLU A 63 11.97 14.35 -15.27
CA GLU A 63 11.79 15.68 -14.69
C GLU A 63 11.16 15.65 -13.30
N GLU A 64 10.75 14.46 -12.81
CA GLU A 64 10.08 14.32 -11.53
C GLU A 64 11.06 14.26 -10.36
N PHE A 65 10.78 15.04 -9.31
CA PHE A 65 11.50 14.96 -8.04
C PHE A 65 10.57 14.32 -7.00
N ILE A 66 10.86 13.07 -6.65
CA ILE A 66 9.98 12.21 -5.84
C ILE A 66 10.32 12.35 -4.35
N TYR A 67 9.30 12.61 -3.53
CA TYR A 67 9.38 12.55 -2.08
C TYR A 67 8.73 11.26 -1.56
N PHE A 68 9.52 10.37 -0.96
CA PHE A 68 8.98 9.17 -0.32
C PHE A 68 8.37 9.49 1.05
N VAL A 69 7.15 8.98 1.29
CA VAL A 69 6.39 9.16 2.52
C VAL A 69 6.01 7.80 3.07
N MET A 70 6.62 7.42 4.19
CA MET A 70 6.07 6.36 5.04
C MET A 70 4.91 6.94 5.85
N VAL A 71 3.68 6.58 5.48
CA VAL A 71 2.45 7.26 5.94
C VAL A 71 2.38 7.35 7.46
N ASP A 72 2.57 6.21 8.15
CA ASP A 72 2.52 6.12 9.62
C ASP A 72 3.52 7.05 10.34
N ARG A 73 4.63 7.39 9.69
CA ARG A 73 5.75 8.11 10.31
C ARG A 73 5.85 9.58 9.89
N PHE A 74 4.94 10.04 9.04
CA PHE A 74 5.01 11.39 8.50
C PHE A 74 4.27 12.42 9.37
N HIS A 75 2.94 12.34 9.44
CA HIS A 75 2.13 13.28 10.22
C HIS A 75 0.76 12.70 10.57
N ASP A 76 0.32 12.84 11.82
CA ASP A 76 -0.91 12.24 12.38
C ASP A 76 -2.10 13.20 12.46
N ASP A 77 -2.03 14.37 11.80
CA ASP A 77 -3.10 15.41 11.84
C ASP A 77 -3.35 15.99 13.26
N ALA A 78 -2.49 15.67 14.23
CA ALA A 78 -2.63 16.21 15.58
C ALA A 78 -1.89 17.55 15.73
N ALA A 79 -2.64 18.59 16.12
CA ALA A 79 -2.05 19.87 16.52
C ALA A 79 -1.21 19.68 17.80
N ARG A 80 0.12 19.75 17.68
CA ARG A 80 1.05 19.68 18.82
C ARG A 80 1.70 21.04 19.07
N THR A 81 1.82 21.40 20.35
CA THR A 81 2.66 22.53 20.77
C THR A 81 4.09 22.02 20.96
N PRO A 82 5.11 22.63 20.32
CA PRO A 82 6.50 22.27 20.56
C PRO A 82 6.83 22.37 22.05
N VAL A 83 7.42 21.32 22.61
CA VAL A 83 7.86 21.35 24.01
C VAL A 83 9.09 22.26 24.10
N SER A 84 8.98 23.36 24.83
CA SER A 84 10.13 24.21 25.15
C SER A 84 10.91 23.59 26.31
N GLY A 85 11.89 22.73 26.00
CA GLY A 85 12.77 22.09 26.98
C GLY A 85 14.02 21.50 26.30
N GLY A 86 15.13 21.41 27.03
CA GLY A 86 16.38 20.81 26.52
C GLY A 86 16.36 19.28 26.48
N ASP A 87 15.37 18.66 27.14
CA ASP A 87 15.24 17.21 27.23
C ASP A 87 14.36 16.69 26.09
N ARG A 88 14.85 15.66 25.39
CA ARG A 88 14.06 14.95 24.39
C ARG A 88 12.93 14.18 25.10
N SER A 89 11.72 14.24 24.55
CA SER A 89 10.65 13.36 25.01
C SER A 89 11.03 11.89 24.79
N ALA A 90 10.43 10.98 25.55
CA ALA A 90 10.65 9.54 25.39
C ALA A 90 10.15 8.98 24.03
N GLY A 91 9.50 9.80 23.20
CA GLY A 91 8.90 9.39 21.94
C GLY A 91 7.72 8.42 22.12
N VAL A 92 7.29 7.80 21.01
CA VAL A 92 6.37 6.65 21.04
C VAL A 92 7.21 5.42 21.40
N ALA A 93 6.80 4.71 22.45
CA ALA A 93 7.56 3.59 22.99
C ALA A 93 7.40 2.36 22.09
N THR A 94 8.53 1.79 21.68
CA THR A 94 8.75 0.73 20.66
C THR A 94 8.73 1.22 19.20
N HIS A 95 9.71 0.77 18.41
CA HIS A 95 9.89 1.21 17.03
C HIS A 95 8.97 0.49 16.02
N ASP A 96 8.31 -0.58 16.46
CA ASP A 96 7.46 -1.42 15.61
C ASP A 96 5.96 -1.17 15.81
N ASP A 97 5.59 -0.23 16.67
CA ASP A 97 4.19 0.21 16.80
C ASP A 97 3.82 1.24 15.72
N PHE A 98 2.51 1.40 15.51
CA PHE A 98 1.94 2.51 14.76
C PHE A 98 2.14 3.83 15.50
N TYR A 99 2.63 4.85 14.79
CA TYR A 99 2.88 6.19 15.33
C TYR A 99 1.78 7.18 14.95
N GLY A 100 0.83 6.74 14.12
CA GLY A 100 -0.45 7.41 13.90
C GLY A 100 -0.49 8.31 12.67
N GLY A 101 0.54 8.30 11.82
CA GLY A 101 0.52 9.08 10.60
C GLY A 101 -0.60 8.65 9.64
N THR A 102 -1.24 9.63 8.98
CA THR A 102 -2.46 9.42 8.18
C THR A 102 -2.36 10.06 6.80
N LEU A 103 -3.21 9.62 5.86
CA LEU A 103 -3.34 10.23 4.52
C LEU A 103 -3.79 11.70 4.59
N LYS A 104 -4.64 12.04 5.58
CA LYS A 104 -5.02 13.43 5.86
C LYS A 104 -3.82 14.25 6.33
N GLY A 105 -2.98 13.69 7.21
CA GLY A 105 -1.73 14.32 7.62
C GLY A 105 -0.77 14.56 6.45
N VAL A 106 -0.69 13.65 5.47
CA VAL A 106 0.06 13.90 4.23
C VAL A 106 -0.56 15.06 3.43
N THR A 107 -1.89 15.04 3.26
CA THR A 107 -2.63 16.07 2.52
C THR A 107 -2.35 17.48 3.04
N GLU A 108 -2.35 17.65 4.37
CA GLU A 108 -2.15 18.94 5.03
C GLU A 108 -0.73 19.50 4.86
N HIS A 109 0.24 18.66 4.50
CA HIS A 109 1.64 19.04 4.34
C HIS A 109 2.13 18.95 2.90
N LEU A 110 1.24 18.85 1.91
CA LEU A 110 1.62 18.92 0.50
C LEU A 110 2.31 20.24 0.15
N ASP A 111 1.97 21.36 0.80
CA ASP A 111 2.66 22.64 0.59
C ASP A 111 4.11 22.61 1.06
N TYR A 112 4.41 21.88 2.13
CA TYR A 112 5.78 21.64 2.57
C TYR A 112 6.55 20.83 1.52
N ILE A 113 5.96 19.71 1.06
CA ILE A 113 6.61 18.82 0.07
C ILE A 113 6.84 19.57 -1.26
N ALA A 114 5.81 20.27 -1.76
CA ALA A 114 5.92 21.10 -2.96
C ALA A 114 6.94 22.23 -2.78
N GLY A 115 7.02 22.83 -1.58
CA GLY A 115 7.98 23.88 -1.24
C GLY A 115 9.45 23.42 -1.27
N LEU A 116 9.71 22.12 -1.12
CA LEU A 116 11.03 21.51 -1.35
C LEU A 116 11.39 21.38 -2.84
N GLY A 117 10.45 21.68 -3.74
CA GLY A 117 10.58 21.48 -5.19
C GLY A 117 10.19 20.08 -5.65
N CYS A 118 9.58 19.26 -4.79
CA CYS A 118 9.11 17.93 -5.17
C CYS A 118 7.86 18.04 -6.05
N THR A 119 7.83 17.25 -7.12
CA THR A 119 6.73 17.21 -8.10
C THR A 119 5.96 15.88 -8.04
N SER A 120 6.40 14.96 -7.18
CA SER A 120 5.77 13.65 -7.00
C SER A 120 5.87 13.22 -5.54
N ILE A 121 4.86 12.51 -5.05
CA ILE A 121 4.94 11.75 -3.78
C ILE A 121 4.85 10.26 -4.06
N TRP A 122 5.66 9.47 -3.35
CA TRP A 122 5.55 8.01 -3.31
C TRP A 122 5.17 7.62 -1.88
N LEU A 123 3.97 7.05 -1.73
CA LEU A 123 3.46 6.60 -0.45
C LEU A 123 3.87 5.14 -0.21
N SER A 124 4.32 4.80 1.00
CA SER A 124 4.36 3.39 1.46
C SER A 124 3.01 2.70 1.26
N PRO A 125 2.92 1.35 1.25
CA PRO A 125 1.66 0.68 0.95
C PRO A 125 0.53 1.15 1.87
N VAL A 126 -0.62 1.46 1.27
CA VAL A 126 -1.78 2.04 1.97
C VAL A 126 -2.92 1.04 2.20
N PHE A 127 -2.77 -0.19 1.74
CA PHE A 127 -3.79 -1.22 1.77
C PHE A 127 -3.96 -1.82 3.18
N GLU A 128 -5.18 -2.26 3.51
CA GLU A 128 -5.45 -2.89 4.81
C GLU A 128 -4.54 -4.10 5.06
N SER A 129 -3.78 -4.00 6.15
CA SER A 129 -2.73 -4.93 6.52
C SER A 129 -3.04 -5.65 7.83
N ASN A 130 -2.29 -6.72 8.12
CA ASN A 130 -2.39 -7.46 9.37
C ASN A 130 -1.99 -6.57 10.55
N ALA A 131 -2.47 -6.92 11.74
CA ALA A 131 -2.17 -6.19 12.96
C ALA A 131 -0.64 -6.01 13.16
N GLY A 132 -0.23 -4.80 13.54
CA GLY A 132 1.17 -4.43 13.77
C GLY A 132 1.96 -4.05 12.51
N ALA A 133 1.35 -4.09 11.32
CA ALA A 133 2.05 -3.79 10.07
C ALA A 133 2.05 -2.29 9.71
N TYR A 134 2.63 -1.45 10.57
CA TYR A 134 2.73 0.01 10.34
C TYR A 134 3.41 0.39 9.02
N HIS A 135 4.22 -0.52 8.47
CA HIS A 135 4.94 -0.36 7.22
C HIS A 135 4.08 -0.64 5.97
N GLY A 136 2.94 -1.33 6.11
CA GLY A 136 1.97 -1.59 5.02
C GLY A 136 2.20 -2.85 4.15
N TYR A 137 3.33 -3.54 4.30
CA TYR A 137 3.69 -4.69 3.45
C TYR A 137 3.01 -6.04 3.83
N ASN A 138 2.23 -6.09 4.92
CA ASN A 138 1.60 -7.32 5.40
C ASN A 138 0.10 -7.34 5.03
N ILE A 139 -0.21 -7.29 3.73
CA ILE A 139 -1.57 -6.99 3.23
C ILE A 139 -2.53 -8.15 3.45
N ASN A 140 -3.73 -7.88 3.99
CA ASN A 140 -4.83 -8.83 3.99
C ASN A 140 -6.02 -8.40 3.12
N ASN A 141 -6.11 -7.13 2.75
CA ASN A 141 -7.18 -6.65 1.88
C ASN A 141 -6.65 -5.57 0.93
N TYR A 142 -6.57 -5.93 -0.35
CA TYR A 142 -6.07 -5.06 -1.42
C TYR A 142 -7.13 -4.08 -1.96
N LEU A 143 -8.38 -4.17 -1.51
CA LEU A 143 -9.51 -3.37 -2.00
C LEU A 143 -9.96 -2.30 -1.01
N ASP A 144 -9.28 -2.15 0.13
CA ASP A 144 -9.57 -1.11 1.11
C ASP A 144 -8.28 -0.50 1.67
N ILE A 145 -8.40 0.72 2.19
CA ILE A 145 -7.31 1.43 2.87
C ILE A 145 -7.16 0.88 4.29
N ASP A 146 -5.92 0.81 4.78
CA ASP A 146 -5.69 0.46 6.19
C ASP A 146 -6.38 1.49 7.10
N PRO A 147 -7.23 1.05 8.04
CA PRO A 147 -7.99 1.97 8.89
C PRO A 147 -7.12 2.87 9.78
N HIS A 148 -5.84 2.52 10.00
CA HIS A 148 -4.90 3.43 10.68
C HIS A 148 -4.51 4.62 9.82
N PHE A 149 -4.50 4.47 8.49
CA PHE A 149 -4.09 5.52 7.54
C PHE A 149 -5.25 6.40 7.08
N GLY A 150 -6.48 5.86 7.06
CA GLY A 150 -7.70 6.61 6.74
C GLY A 150 -8.68 5.79 5.91
N THR A 151 -9.31 6.45 4.94
CA THR A 151 -10.33 5.87 4.05
C THR A 151 -9.98 6.09 2.58
N MET A 152 -10.67 5.38 1.68
CA MET A 152 -10.62 5.66 0.24
C MET A 152 -10.90 7.13 -0.09
N LYS A 153 -11.80 7.79 0.67
CA LYS A 153 -12.08 9.22 0.48
C LYS A 153 -10.84 10.07 0.80
N ASP A 154 -10.12 9.75 1.87
CA ASP A 154 -8.89 10.48 2.24
C ASP A 154 -7.80 10.32 1.17
N LEU A 155 -7.67 9.14 0.56
CA LEU A 155 -6.77 8.95 -0.57
C LEU A 155 -7.20 9.80 -1.79
N LYS A 156 -8.49 9.81 -2.14
CA LYS A 156 -9.02 10.63 -3.24
C LYS A 156 -8.79 12.13 -2.99
N ASP A 157 -8.98 12.58 -1.75
CA ASP A 157 -8.74 13.97 -1.35
C ASP A 157 -7.25 14.32 -1.44
N LEU A 158 -6.36 13.43 -0.98
CA LEU A 158 -4.91 13.58 -1.11
C LEU A 158 -4.49 13.71 -2.58
N VAL A 159 -4.94 12.78 -3.43
CA VAL A 159 -4.61 12.77 -4.86
C VAL A 159 -5.13 14.04 -5.55
N ALA A 160 -6.37 14.43 -5.28
CA ALA A 160 -6.93 15.66 -5.84
C ALA A 160 -6.16 16.91 -5.38
N ALA A 161 -5.71 16.97 -4.13
CA ALA A 161 -4.91 18.07 -3.60
C ALA A 161 -3.49 18.10 -4.19
N ALA A 162 -2.89 16.94 -4.44
CA ALA A 162 -1.60 16.82 -5.14
C ALA A 162 -1.72 17.29 -6.60
N HIS A 163 -2.75 16.85 -7.32
CA HIS A 163 -3.00 17.25 -8.71
C HIS A 163 -3.24 18.76 -8.87
N GLN A 164 -3.83 19.44 -7.89
CA GLN A 164 -3.96 20.91 -7.89
C GLN A 164 -2.60 21.64 -7.84
N ARG A 165 -1.57 20.95 -7.36
CA ARG A 165 -0.17 21.42 -7.33
C ARG A 165 0.64 20.86 -8.50
N ASP A 166 -0.05 20.24 -9.47
CA ASP A 166 0.56 19.51 -10.58
C ASP A 166 1.53 18.42 -10.08
N MET A 167 1.22 17.79 -8.93
CA MET A 167 2.05 16.73 -8.35
C MET A 167 1.45 15.35 -8.62
N ARG A 168 2.30 14.36 -8.93
CA ARG A 168 1.87 12.97 -9.09
C ARG A 168 1.81 12.24 -7.75
N VAL A 169 0.92 11.25 -7.64
CA VAL A 169 0.84 10.33 -6.50
C VAL A 169 1.12 8.90 -6.94
N ILE A 170 2.17 8.31 -6.37
CA ILE A 170 2.64 6.95 -6.63
C ILE A 170 2.30 6.09 -5.41
N LEU A 171 1.67 4.94 -5.63
CA LEU A 171 1.46 3.95 -4.57
C LEU A 171 2.57 2.89 -4.60
N ASP A 172 3.07 2.53 -3.43
CA ASP A 172 3.82 1.30 -3.26
C ASP A 172 2.87 0.10 -3.34
N VAL A 173 3.16 -0.85 -4.23
CA VAL A 173 2.32 -2.01 -4.51
C VAL A 173 3.10 -3.30 -4.34
N VAL A 174 2.46 -4.30 -3.73
CA VAL A 174 3.09 -5.58 -3.38
C VAL A 174 2.44 -6.68 -4.20
N LEU A 175 3.23 -7.28 -5.08
CA LEU A 175 2.78 -8.34 -5.98
C LEU A 175 3.43 -9.70 -5.66
N ASN A 176 4.53 -9.70 -4.91
CA ASN A 176 5.31 -10.88 -4.56
C ASN A 176 4.65 -11.76 -3.48
N HIS A 177 3.97 -11.14 -2.52
CA HIS A 177 3.40 -11.87 -1.38
C HIS A 177 2.12 -11.21 -0.88
N SER A 178 1.33 -11.99 -0.17
CA SER A 178 0.32 -11.46 0.75
C SER A 178 0.92 -11.27 2.15
N GLY A 179 0.15 -10.67 3.04
CA GLY A 179 0.39 -10.78 4.48
C GLY A 179 0.37 -12.21 5.01
N ASP A 180 0.56 -12.36 6.32
CA ASP A 180 0.46 -13.65 7.03
C ASP A 180 -1.00 -14.09 7.15
N ASN A 181 -1.61 -14.44 6.01
CA ASN A 181 -3.05 -14.68 5.87
C ASN A 181 -3.46 -16.14 6.04
N TRP A 182 -2.52 -17.07 5.90
CA TRP A 182 -2.73 -18.51 6.08
C TRP A 182 -1.54 -19.15 6.77
N SER A 183 -1.70 -20.39 7.21
CA SER A 183 -0.66 -21.15 7.90
C SER A 183 -0.48 -22.53 7.30
N TYR A 184 0.74 -23.08 7.38
CA TYR A 184 0.98 -24.49 7.14
C TYR A 184 0.31 -25.36 8.23
N PRO A 185 0.19 -26.69 8.03
CA PRO A 185 -0.38 -27.59 9.03
C PRO A 185 0.21 -27.37 10.42
N ASP A 186 -0.67 -27.37 11.42
CA ASP A 186 -0.34 -27.13 12.83
C ASP A 186 0.37 -25.79 13.11
N ASN A 187 0.24 -24.82 12.19
CA ASN A 187 0.94 -23.54 12.23
C ASN A 187 2.47 -23.69 12.27
N PHE A 188 2.99 -24.79 11.71
CA PHE A 188 4.41 -25.06 11.64
C PHE A 188 5.12 -24.06 10.70
N ARG A 189 6.33 -23.63 11.07
CA ARG A 189 7.19 -22.81 10.20
C ARG A 189 8.19 -23.71 9.50
N TYR A 190 7.89 -24.06 8.26
CA TYR A 190 8.83 -24.77 7.40
C TYR A 190 9.93 -23.83 6.93
N ALA A 191 11.17 -24.31 6.95
CA ALA A 191 12.28 -23.67 6.26
C ALA A 191 12.26 -24.13 4.79
N TYR A 192 12.71 -23.28 3.88
CA TYR A 192 12.89 -23.64 2.49
C TYR A 192 13.84 -24.82 2.33
N ALA A 193 13.45 -25.82 1.53
CA ALA A 193 14.23 -27.03 1.33
C ALA A 193 14.01 -27.60 -0.08
N GLN A 194 14.98 -27.42 -0.98
CA GLN A 194 15.04 -28.06 -2.31
C GLN A 194 13.75 -27.90 -3.14
N ASP A 195 13.11 -26.74 -3.05
CA ASP A 195 11.83 -26.44 -3.69
C ASP A 195 10.68 -27.41 -3.35
N GLU A 196 10.72 -28.03 -2.16
CA GLU A 196 9.65 -28.91 -1.69
C GLU A 196 8.36 -28.12 -1.43
N GLN A 197 7.26 -28.56 -2.02
CA GLN A 197 5.94 -27.98 -1.74
C GLN A 197 5.33 -28.58 -0.48
N PHE A 198 5.08 -27.74 0.51
CA PHE A 198 4.39 -28.14 1.73
C PHE A 198 2.86 -28.01 1.58
N ALA A 199 2.15 -28.81 2.37
CA ALA A 199 0.69 -28.78 2.41
C ALA A 199 0.18 -27.42 2.93
N PHE A 200 -0.96 -26.99 2.41
CA PHE A 200 -1.70 -25.88 2.99
C PHE A 200 -2.37 -26.34 4.30
N GLY A 201 -2.32 -25.51 5.36
CA GLY A 201 -3.00 -25.77 6.62
C GLY A 201 -4.38 -25.12 6.65
N SER A 202 -4.43 -23.84 6.98
CA SER A 202 -5.69 -23.08 7.10
C SER A 202 -5.52 -21.59 6.88
N TRP A 203 -6.57 -20.93 6.40
CA TRP A 203 -6.70 -19.47 6.46
C TRP A 203 -6.75 -19.01 7.92
N ARG A 204 -5.97 -17.99 8.28
CA ARG A 204 -5.97 -17.44 9.65
C ARG A 204 -7.29 -16.74 10.00
N ARG A 205 -7.93 -16.18 8.98
CA ARG A 205 -9.22 -15.49 9.06
C ARG A 205 -10.14 -16.04 7.98
N SER A 206 -11.40 -16.29 8.31
CA SER A 206 -12.39 -16.80 7.35
C SER A 206 -12.82 -15.77 6.31
N ASP A 207 -12.59 -14.48 6.60
CA ASP A 207 -12.99 -13.33 5.80
C ASP A 207 -11.82 -12.63 5.10
N ARG A 208 -10.63 -13.24 5.08
CA ARG A 208 -9.42 -12.71 4.44
C ARG A 208 -8.62 -13.84 3.75
N PRO A 209 -7.76 -13.52 2.77
CA PRO A 209 -7.54 -12.20 2.17
C PRO A 209 -8.72 -11.69 1.31
N ILE A 210 -8.66 -10.42 0.92
CA ILE A 210 -9.53 -9.77 -0.06
C ILE A 210 -8.64 -9.22 -1.19
N PRO A 211 -8.97 -9.44 -2.48
CA PRO A 211 -10.16 -10.12 -2.99
C PRO A 211 -10.26 -11.61 -2.63
N THR A 212 -11.49 -12.13 -2.58
CA THR A 212 -11.81 -13.52 -2.22
C THR A 212 -11.09 -14.56 -3.08
N GLU A 213 -10.74 -14.22 -4.30
CA GLU A 213 -10.01 -15.02 -5.27
C GLU A 213 -8.61 -15.37 -4.77
N LEU A 214 -8.00 -14.50 -3.94
CA LEU A 214 -6.73 -14.79 -3.27
C LEU A 214 -6.85 -15.87 -2.20
N ARG A 215 -8.06 -16.36 -1.91
CA ARG A 215 -8.30 -17.53 -1.05
C ARG A 215 -8.16 -18.86 -1.80
N ASN A 216 -7.26 -18.90 -2.77
CA ASN A 216 -6.89 -20.10 -3.50
C ASN A 216 -5.48 -20.57 -3.08
N PRO A 217 -5.32 -21.72 -2.40
CA PRO A 217 -4.00 -22.23 -2.02
C PRO A 217 -3.05 -22.52 -3.19
N ALA A 218 -3.57 -22.64 -4.41
CA ALA A 218 -2.76 -22.78 -5.62
C ALA A 218 -2.02 -21.50 -6.00
N PHE A 219 -2.48 -20.33 -5.52
CA PHE A 219 -1.83 -19.04 -5.78
C PHE A 219 -0.57 -18.80 -4.93
N TYR A 220 -0.20 -19.74 -4.07
CA TYR A 220 0.98 -19.62 -3.20
C TYR A 220 1.95 -20.77 -3.45
N HIS A 221 3.24 -20.48 -3.52
CA HIS A 221 4.24 -21.51 -3.77
C HIS A 221 4.27 -22.53 -2.63
N ARG A 222 4.14 -22.09 -1.37
CA ARG A 222 4.16 -22.96 -0.17
C ARG A 222 5.48 -23.74 -0.03
N ARG A 223 6.62 -23.08 -0.23
CA ARG A 223 7.97 -23.69 -0.15
C ARG A 223 8.68 -23.45 1.17
N GLY A 224 7.99 -22.91 2.18
CA GLY A 224 8.61 -22.54 3.45
C GLY A 224 9.37 -21.21 3.36
N GLU A 225 9.88 -20.78 4.50
CA GLU A 225 10.58 -19.51 4.70
C GLU A 225 12.00 -19.55 4.15
N ILE A 226 12.40 -18.49 3.45
CA ILE A 226 13.78 -18.29 2.98
C ILE A 226 14.72 -18.44 4.19
N SER A 227 15.69 -19.34 4.08
CA SER A 227 16.48 -19.77 5.25
C SER A 227 17.93 -20.08 4.92
N SER A 228 18.29 -20.27 3.65
CA SER A 228 19.70 -20.44 3.27
C SER A 228 20.47 -19.14 3.42
N GLY A 229 21.80 -19.23 3.58
CA GLY A 229 22.65 -18.06 3.82
C GLY A 229 22.64 -17.06 2.67
N ASP A 230 22.41 -17.54 1.44
CA ASP A 230 22.28 -16.79 0.19
C ASP A 230 20.83 -16.81 -0.34
N GLY A 231 19.84 -17.24 0.45
CA GLY A 231 18.49 -17.54 -0.03
C GLY A 231 17.72 -16.34 -0.58
N PHE A 232 18.07 -15.12 -0.20
CA PHE A 232 17.50 -13.90 -0.76
C PHE A 232 18.01 -13.55 -2.16
N ASP A 233 19.06 -14.23 -2.62
CA ASP A 233 19.71 -14.06 -3.93
C ASP A 233 19.76 -15.37 -4.74
N ALA A 234 19.61 -16.53 -4.09
CA ALA A 234 19.68 -17.83 -4.71
C ALA A 234 18.37 -18.22 -5.42
N SER A 235 18.46 -18.62 -6.69
CA SER A 235 17.33 -19.19 -7.42
C SER A 235 17.17 -20.70 -7.11
N PRO A 236 15.94 -21.22 -6.96
CA PRO A 236 14.67 -20.49 -6.99
C PRO A 236 14.19 -20.02 -5.61
N GLU A 237 14.95 -20.24 -4.54
CA GLU A 237 14.57 -19.88 -3.15
C GLU A 237 14.15 -18.41 -3.02
N ALA A 238 14.88 -17.48 -3.62
CA ALA A 238 14.57 -16.06 -3.60
C ALA A 238 13.19 -15.76 -4.21
N GLN A 239 12.71 -16.55 -5.17
CA GLN A 239 11.43 -16.31 -5.84
C GLN A 239 10.28 -17.16 -5.27
N HIS A 240 10.60 -18.33 -4.72
CA HIS A 240 9.59 -19.31 -4.29
C HIS A 240 9.42 -19.39 -2.77
N GLY A 241 10.38 -18.86 -2.01
CA GLY A 241 10.37 -18.88 -0.55
C GLY A 241 9.51 -17.76 0.04
N ASP A 242 8.90 -18.05 1.20
CA ASP A 242 8.23 -17.05 2.03
C ASP A 242 9.28 -16.05 2.57
N ILE A 243 9.09 -14.74 2.31
CA ILE A 243 9.90 -13.69 2.94
C ILE A 243 9.44 -13.58 4.40
N PHE A 244 10.23 -14.15 5.30
CA PHE A 244 9.89 -14.28 6.71
C PHE A 244 8.51 -14.96 6.89
N GLY A 245 7.54 -14.30 7.53
CA GLY A 245 6.19 -14.81 7.71
C GLY A 245 5.23 -14.57 6.55
N LEU A 246 5.61 -13.74 5.59
CA LEU A 246 4.77 -13.29 4.47
C LEU A 246 4.54 -14.42 3.48
N LYS A 247 3.37 -14.47 2.85
CA LYS A 247 2.96 -15.63 2.04
C LYS A 247 3.22 -15.37 0.58
N ASN A 248 4.26 -16.00 0.06
CA ASN A 248 4.76 -15.78 -1.28
C ASN A 248 3.80 -16.36 -2.34
N TYR A 249 3.54 -15.53 -3.34
CA TYR A 249 2.65 -15.80 -4.46
C TYR A 249 3.39 -16.55 -5.58
N VAL A 250 2.66 -17.41 -6.30
CA VAL A 250 3.20 -18.05 -7.51
C VAL A 250 3.43 -17.00 -8.61
N SER A 251 4.57 -17.09 -9.30
CA SER A 251 4.87 -16.19 -10.44
C SER A 251 5.54 -16.91 -11.61
N ASP A 252 5.43 -18.25 -11.61
CA ASP A 252 5.86 -19.16 -12.66
C ASP A 252 5.08 -18.95 -13.98
N ASP A 253 5.53 -19.56 -15.07
CA ASP A 253 4.78 -19.61 -16.34
C ASP A 253 3.77 -20.78 -16.34
N ASP A 254 2.82 -20.73 -15.40
CA ASP A 254 1.74 -21.71 -15.27
C ASP A 254 0.34 -21.07 -15.19
N GLU A 255 -0.68 -21.93 -15.15
CA GLU A 255 -2.08 -21.51 -15.12
C GLU A 255 -2.42 -20.74 -13.83
N ALA A 256 -1.94 -21.21 -12.67
CA ALA A 256 -2.24 -20.58 -11.38
C ALA A 256 -1.62 -19.17 -11.28
N ALA A 257 -0.38 -19.00 -11.74
CA ALA A 257 0.27 -17.71 -11.82
C ALA A 257 -0.39 -16.77 -12.84
N SER A 258 -0.89 -17.32 -13.96
CA SER A 258 -1.66 -16.55 -14.94
C SER A 258 -3.00 -16.06 -14.39
N GLU A 259 -3.73 -16.89 -13.63
CA GLU A 259 -4.95 -16.47 -12.95
C GLU A 259 -4.67 -15.44 -11.85
N LEU A 260 -3.63 -15.66 -11.05
CA LEU A 260 -3.24 -14.77 -9.97
C LEU A 260 -2.84 -13.39 -10.49
N ILE A 261 -2.04 -13.32 -11.55
CA ILE A 261 -1.59 -12.02 -12.07
C ILE A 261 -2.78 -11.21 -12.60
N GLU A 262 -3.82 -11.84 -13.16
CA GLU A 262 -5.06 -11.17 -13.56
C GLU A 262 -5.83 -10.60 -12.35
N VAL A 263 -5.91 -11.35 -11.24
CA VAL A 263 -6.51 -10.86 -9.99
C VAL A 263 -5.76 -9.62 -9.49
N LEU A 264 -4.43 -9.66 -9.50
CA LEU A 264 -3.60 -8.52 -9.09
C LEU A 264 -3.75 -7.34 -10.06
N ILE A 265 -3.72 -7.56 -11.38
CA ILE A 265 -3.94 -6.51 -12.39
C ILE A 265 -5.28 -5.80 -12.14
N ARG A 266 -6.38 -6.55 -12.02
CA ARG A 266 -7.72 -5.96 -11.81
C ARG A 266 -7.79 -5.14 -10.53
N THR A 267 -7.23 -5.68 -9.45
CA THR A 267 -7.12 -5.02 -8.14
C THR A 267 -6.34 -3.72 -8.20
N HIS A 268 -5.24 -3.65 -8.94
CA HIS A 268 -4.43 -2.44 -9.03
C HIS A 268 -5.03 -1.41 -10.01
N CYS A 269 -5.63 -1.86 -11.11
CA CYS A 269 -6.40 -1.00 -12.01
C CYS A 269 -7.59 -0.31 -11.30
N TYR A 270 -8.19 -0.96 -10.30
CA TYR A 270 -9.21 -0.34 -9.45
C TYR A 270 -8.71 0.94 -8.77
N TRP A 271 -7.49 0.96 -8.24
CA TRP A 271 -6.92 2.16 -7.60
C TRP A 271 -6.66 3.30 -8.59
N ILE A 272 -6.23 2.98 -9.82
CA ILE A 272 -6.07 3.98 -10.89
C ILE A 272 -7.43 4.61 -11.22
N ARG A 273 -8.46 3.78 -11.35
CA ARG A 273 -9.82 4.22 -11.67
C ARG A 273 -10.43 5.06 -10.55
N GLU A 274 -10.33 4.58 -9.31
CA GLU A 274 -11.03 5.19 -8.17
C GLU A 274 -10.32 6.41 -7.63
N ALA A 275 -9.01 6.29 -7.40
CA ALA A 275 -8.20 7.28 -6.72
C ALA A 275 -7.45 8.21 -7.69
N ASP A 276 -7.39 7.88 -8.99
CA ASP A 276 -6.67 8.67 -10.01
C ASP A 276 -5.15 8.76 -9.75
N VAL A 277 -4.57 7.75 -9.09
CA VAL A 277 -3.12 7.64 -8.84
C VAL A 277 -2.34 7.57 -10.15
N ASP A 278 -1.07 7.96 -10.12
CA ASP A 278 -0.27 8.29 -11.30
C ASP A 278 0.89 7.33 -11.58
N GLY A 279 1.13 6.38 -10.68
CA GLY A 279 2.12 5.35 -10.88
C GLY A 279 2.14 4.35 -9.74
N PHE A 280 2.91 3.28 -9.94
CA PHE A 280 3.22 2.32 -8.90
C PHE A 280 4.72 2.11 -8.74
N ARG A 281 5.17 2.03 -7.48
CA ARG A 281 6.45 1.41 -7.11
C ARG A 281 6.16 -0.05 -6.79
N ILE A 282 6.79 -0.99 -7.49
CA ILE A 282 6.56 -2.43 -7.31
C ILE A 282 7.58 -2.96 -6.31
N ASP A 283 7.08 -3.40 -5.15
CA ASP A 283 7.86 -4.01 -4.08
C ASP A 283 8.47 -5.35 -4.48
N ALA A 284 9.69 -5.62 -4.00
CA ALA A 284 10.31 -6.94 -4.07
C ALA A 284 10.33 -7.57 -5.48
N ALA A 285 10.54 -6.77 -6.54
CA ALA A 285 10.49 -7.22 -7.93
C ALA A 285 11.45 -8.39 -8.22
N LYS A 286 12.62 -8.40 -7.57
CA LYS A 286 13.61 -9.50 -7.66
C LYS A 286 13.03 -10.86 -7.26
N HIS A 287 12.07 -10.86 -6.35
CA HIS A 287 11.41 -12.05 -5.80
C HIS A 287 10.26 -12.54 -6.68
N MET A 288 10.03 -11.91 -7.84
CA MET A 288 9.01 -12.31 -8.79
C MET A 288 9.62 -12.78 -10.11
N GLY A 289 8.90 -13.68 -10.78
CA GLY A 289 9.16 -14.05 -12.16
C GLY A 289 9.04 -12.85 -13.11
N ALA A 290 10.05 -12.68 -13.97
CA ALA A 290 10.14 -11.60 -14.95
C ALA A 290 8.88 -11.47 -15.83
N LEU A 291 8.30 -12.60 -16.24
CA LEU A 291 7.10 -12.63 -17.08
C LEU A 291 5.88 -12.09 -16.34
N ALA A 292 5.71 -12.42 -15.05
CA ALA A 292 4.63 -11.90 -14.23
C ALA A 292 4.74 -10.37 -14.07
N CYS A 293 5.94 -9.86 -13.81
CA CYS A 293 6.21 -8.42 -13.76
C CYS A 293 5.86 -7.73 -15.09
N ALA A 294 6.33 -8.27 -16.22
CA ALA A 294 6.07 -7.70 -17.54
C ALA A 294 4.57 -7.72 -17.92
N ARG A 295 3.85 -8.80 -17.60
CA ARG A 295 2.39 -8.90 -17.81
C ARG A 295 1.65 -7.85 -17.00
N PHE A 296 1.95 -7.75 -15.70
CA PHE A 296 1.35 -6.74 -14.82
C PHE A 296 1.61 -5.33 -15.34
N ALA A 297 2.87 -5.01 -15.64
CA ALA A 297 3.27 -3.67 -16.05
C ALA A 297 2.63 -3.25 -17.38
N SER A 298 2.56 -4.18 -18.34
CA SER A 298 1.92 -3.94 -19.64
C SER A 298 0.41 -3.69 -19.50
N ALA A 299 -0.30 -4.55 -18.75
CA ALA A 299 -1.74 -4.43 -18.57
C ALA A 299 -2.13 -3.16 -17.81
N VAL A 300 -1.38 -2.80 -16.76
CA VAL A 300 -1.59 -1.57 -16.00
C VAL A 300 -1.37 -0.33 -16.86
N ARG A 301 -0.29 -0.30 -17.66
CA ARG A 301 -0.03 0.80 -18.60
C ARG A 301 -1.12 0.93 -19.64
N GLU A 302 -1.55 -0.17 -20.24
CA GLU A 302 -2.64 -0.16 -21.23
C GLU A 302 -3.94 0.38 -20.61
N TYR A 303 -4.29 -0.07 -19.40
CA TYR A 303 -5.45 0.42 -18.70
C TYR A 303 -5.36 1.92 -18.38
N ALA A 304 -4.24 2.38 -17.80
CA ALA A 304 -4.02 3.79 -17.52
C ALA A 304 -4.07 4.65 -18.80
N TYR A 305 -3.51 4.15 -19.90
CA TYR A 305 -3.58 4.79 -21.21
C TYR A 305 -5.03 4.93 -21.71
N SER A 306 -5.87 3.91 -21.49
CA SER A 306 -7.31 3.95 -21.82
C SER A 306 -8.07 5.05 -21.06
N LEU A 307 -7.61 5.41 -19.85
CA LEU A 307 -8.14 6.51 -19.04
C LEU A 307 -7.59 7.89 -19.44
N GLY A 308 -6.65 7.94 -20.40
CA GLY A 308 -6.01 9.17 -20.85
C GLY A 308 -4.72 9.51 -20.10
N LYS A 309 -4.25 8.67 -19.18
CA LYS A 309 -3.01 8.88 -18.42
C LYS A 309 -1.82 8.42 -19.26
N ARG A 310 -1.13 9.37 -19.91
CA ARG A 310 -0.07 9.07 -20.88
C ARG A 310 1.29 8.76 -20.24
N GLY A 311 1.53 9.25 -19.04
CA GLY A 311 2.76 9.02 -18.30
C GLY A 311 2.50 8.30 -16.98
N PHE A 312 1.81 7.16 -16.98
CA PHE A 312 1.66 6.36 -15.76
C PHE A 312 2.99 5.66 -15.44
N PHE A 313 3.62 5.93 -14.29
CA PHE A 313 4.93 5.33 -13.96
C PHE A 313 4.79 3.92 -13.46
N LEU A 314 5.76 3.09 -13.79
CA LEU A 314 6.05 1.89 -13.05
C LEU A 314 7.57 1.81 -12.83
N PHE A 315 7.98 1.53 -11.60
CA PHE A 315 9.38 1.19 -11.30
C PHE A 315 9.41 0.13 -10.20
N GLY A 316 10.33 -0.84 -10.32
CA GLY A 316 10.45 -1.95 -9.37
C GLY A 316 11.64 -1.78 -8.43
N GLU A 317 11.50 -2.31 -7.21
CA GLU A 317 12.64 -2.50 -6.32
C GLU A 317 13.37 -3.81 -6.64
N VAL A 318 14.63 -3.69 -7.05
CA VAL A 318 15.57 -4.80 -7.18
C VAL A 318 16.70 -4.60 -6.18
N ALA A 319 16.56 -5.16 -4.99
CA ALA A 319 17.59 -5.11 -3.95
C ALA A 319 18.66 -6.17 -4.23
N SER A 320 19.64 -5.85 -5.07
CA SER A 320 20.78 -6.71 -5.38
C SER A 320 22.08 -5.90 -5.41
N PRO A 321 23.20 -6.43 -4.92
CA PRO A 321 24.51 -5.85 -5.16
C PRO A 321 25.07 -6.17 -6.56
N GLU A 322 24.41 -7.04 -7.33
CA GLU A 322 24.90 -7.54 -8.63
C GLU A 322 24.20 -6.86 -9.82
N ASP A 323 24.98 -6.27 -10.72
CA ASP A 323 24.49 -5.53 -11.89
C ASP A 323 23.70 -6.42 -12.87
N ASP A 324 24.07 -7.70 -13.02
CA ASP A 324 23.41 -8.62 -13.96
C ASP A 324 21.98 -8.99 -13.52
N VAL A 325 21.71 -8.95 -12.22
CA VAL A 325 20.35 -9.10 -11.68
C VAL A 325 19.54 -7.85 -11.99
N ILE A 326 20.12 -6.66 -11.86
CA ILE A 326 19.46 -5.38 -12.15
C ILE A 326 19.11 -5.31 -13.65
N ASP A 327 20.04 -5.66 -14.54
CA ASP A 327 19.88 -5.58 -15.99
C ASP A 327 18.70 -6.42 -16.52
N ARG A 328 18.35 -7.53 -15.86
CA ARG A 328 17.20 -8.36 -16.25
C ARG A 328 15.87 -7.62 -16.11
N TYR A 329 15.79 -6.63 -15.23
CA TYR A 329 14.56 -5.90 -14.89
C TYR A 329 14.48 -4.49 -15.51
N ILE A 330 15.58 -3.95 -16.07
CA ILE A 330 15.61 -2.60 -16.68
C ILE A 330 14.58 -2.46 -17.81
N ASP A 331 14.34 -3.51 -18.60
CA ASP A 331 13.40 -3.48 -19.73
C ASP A 331 12.00 -4.02 -19.40
N GLN A 332 11.73 -4.39 -18.15
CA GLN A 332 10.43 -4.94 -17.73
C GLN A 332 9.41 -3.87 -17.31
N TYR A 333 9.89 -2.65 -17.01
CA TYR A 333 9.09 -1.53 -16.51
C TYR A 333 9.23 -0.30 -17.39
#